data_AF-A0A2M8G904-F1
#
_entry.id   AF-A0A2M8G904-F1
#
_cell.length_a   1.000
_cell.length_b   1.000
_cell.length_c   1.000
_cell.angle_alpha   90.00
_cell.angle_beta   90.00
_cell.angle_gamma   90.00
#
_symmetry.space_group_name_H-M   'P 1'
#
loop_
_entity.id
_entity.type
_entity.pdbx_description
1 polymer ?
#
loop_
_entity_poly.entity_id
_entity_poly.type
_entity_poly.pdbx_seq_one_letter_code
_entity_poly.pdbx_strand_id
1 'polypeptide(L)'
;MELIEQRTKKIMEECRKRAADAGLNIQGETLEYIITNRDMTELSSKVMIPTLYDYWVHDVDVIRDKWIYDAYPHNPYETVINTRPAISFYNDNNPDWLNVMIFYHVLAHIDFFQNNVFFRRTWDDDFCGQALADKRLLNSIREEMGAQKRWVEYVIEFARGIDNLVGYYSELEEADRAARQNVFGAFSEKSSFYFGEFLRQCYDEKTVELKFYYDEIERYNQFVKQFGEKRGEEFFFRDGVFRSKFPEFNSIFEKSKKKQKIKTKDILQYLIEYSGIINKENNNWMKDVLGIIRKTSLYFQPQFRDHIANE
;
A
#
# COMPACT_ATOMS: atom_id res chain seq x y z
N MET A 1 -8.10 25.45 10.62
CA MET A 1 -8.10 24.83 9.28
C MET A 1 -9.23 25.39 8.42
N GLU A 2 -8.85 26.18 7.40
CA GLU A 2 -9.78 26.80 6.45
C GLU A 2 -9.35 26.50 5.02
N LEU A 3 -10.29 26.50 4.07
CA LEU A 3 -9.92 26.41 2.65
C LEU A 3 -9.21 27.68 2.20
N ILE A 4 -8.26 27.55 1.28
CA ILE A 4 -7.59 28.70 0.69
C ILE A 4 -8.60 29.68 0.06
N GLU A 5 -8.26 30.97 0.12
CA GLU A 5 -9.06 32.01 -0.56
C GLU A 5 -9.11 31.79 -2.08
N GLN A 6 -10.21 32.22 -2.71
CA GLN A 6 -10.37 32.12 -4.17
C GLN A 6 -9.26 32.82 -4.95
N ARG A 7 -8.69 33.90 -4.41
CA ARG A 7 -7.57 34.62 -5.04
C ARG A 7 -6.33 33.73 -5.09
N THR A 8 -5.95 33.13 -3.96
CA THR A 8 -4.81 32.21 -3.86
C THR A 8 -5.02 30.98 -4.74
N LYS A 9 -6.24 30.44 -4.78
CA LYS A 9 -6.60 29.33 -5.66
C LYS A 9 -6.36 29.62 -7.14
N LYS A 10 -6.65 30.85 -7.60
CA LYS A 10 -6.35 31.25 -8.99
C LYS A 10 -4.86 31.26 -9.30
N ILE A 11 -4.04 31.72 -8.36
CA ILE A 11 -2.57 31.72 -8.49
C ILE A 11 -2.05 30.28 -8.56
N MET A 12 -2.58 29.41 -7.71
CA MET A 12 -2.26 27.98 -7.69
C MET A 12 -2.65 27.28 -9.00
N GLU A 13 -3.82 27.56 -9.56
CA GLU A 13 -4.19 27.04 -10.89
C GLU A 13 -3.24 27.51 -12.01
N GLU A 14 -2.72 28.74 -11.94
CA GLU A 14 -1.70 29.20 -12.88
C GLU A 14 -0.37 28.46 -12.71
N CYS A 15 0.05 28.22 -11.47
CA CYS A 15 1.25 27.43 -11.17
C CYS A 15 1.10 25.99 -11.65
N ARG A 16 -0.09 25.39 -11.50
CA ARG A 16 -0.41 24.04 -12.00
C ARG A 16 -0.25 23.93 -13.51
N LYS A 17 -0.69 24.95 -14.27
CA LYS A 17 -0.48 24.99 -15.73
C LYS A 17 1.00 25.05 -16.09
N ARG A 18 1.77 25.93 -15.43
CA ARG A 18 3.22 26.05 -15.65
C ARG A 18 3.97 24.77 -15.30
N ALA A 19 3.56 24.09 -14.22
CA ALA A 19 4.10 22.80 -13.82
C ALA A 19 3.83 21.73 -14.90
N ALA A 20 2.60 21.70 -15.46
CA ALA A 20 2.26 20.81 -16.56
C ALA A 20 3.07 21.11 -17.83
N ASP A 21 3.26 22.39 -18.17
CA ASP A 21 4.12 22.80 -19.30
C ASP A 21 5.59 22.39 -19.10
N ALA A 22 6.04 22.28 -17.84
CA ALA A 22 7.37 21.78 -17.48
C ALA A 22 7.48 20.24 -17.45
N GLY A 23 6.37 19.52 -17.66
CA GLY A 23 6.33 18.05 -17.78
C GLY A 23 5.77 17.29 -16.57
N LEU A 24 5.28 17.98 -15.52
CA LEU A 24 4.60 17.33 -14.39
C LEU A 24 3.20 16.85 -14.80
N ASN A 25 2.86 15.61 -14.46
CA ASN A 25 1.56 14.99 -14.73
C ASN A 25 0.73 14.93 -13.44
N ILE A 26 -0.19 15.88 -13.29
CA ILE A 26 -0.99 16.06 -12.08
C ILE A 26 -2.46 15.84 -12.40
N GLN A 27 -2.97 14.67 -12.05
CA GLN A 27 -4.33 14.24 -12.33
C GLN A 27 -5.28 14.48 -11.16
N GLY A 28 -6.53 14.79 -11.47
CA GLY A 28 -7.61 14.96 -10.49
C GLY A 28 -7.65 16.34 -9.80
N GLU A 29 -8.62 16.52 -8.91
CA GLU A 29 -8.73 17.72 -8.09
C GLU A 29 -7.87 17.64 -6.84
N THR A 30 -7.53 18.81 -6.29
CA THR A 30 -6.78 18.98 -5.06
C THR A 30 -7.59 19.80 -4.06
N LEU A 31 -7.41 19.52 -2.77
CA LEU A 31 -7.99 20.28 -1.66
C LEU A 31 -6.86 20.95 -0.89
N GLU A 32 -6.90 22.28 -0.86
CA GLU A 32 -5.87 23.09 -0.22
C GLU A 32 -6.42 23.77 1.04
N TYR A 33 -5.74 23.55 2.16
CA TYR A 33 -6.11 24.13 3.45
C TYR A 33 -5.00 25.02 4.00
N ILE A 34 -5.40 26.15 4.58
CA ILE A 34 -4.53 26.98 5.42
C ILE A 34 -4.71 26.54 6.87
N ILE A 35 -3.58 26.31 7.53
CA ILE A 35 -3.54 25.85 8.93
C ILE A 35 -2.51 26.64 9.73
N THR A 36 -2.78 26.77 11.02
CA THR A 36 -1.84 27.40 11.96
C THR A 36 -0.73 26.42 12.34
N ASN A 37 0.38 26.93 12.89
CA ASN A 37 1.41 26.08 13.49
C ASN A 37 0.85 25.12 14.56
N ARG A 38 -0.14 25.57 15.33
CA ARG A 38 -0.81 24.75 16.34
C ARG A 38 -1.66 23.64 15.72
N ASP A 39 -2.39 23.94 14.66
CA ASP A 39 -3.16 22.95 13.89
C ASP A 39 -2.20 21.86 13.35
N MET A 40 -1.02 22.26 12.85
CA MET A 40 0.01 21.31 12.40
C MET A 40 0.49 20.38 13.52
N THR A 41 0.82 20.92 14.70
CA THR A 41 1.21 20.11 15.85
C THR A 41 0.12 19.11 16.22
N GLU A 42 -1.14 19.53 16.25
CA GLU A 42 -2.26 18.65 16.60
C GLU A 42 -2.51 17.56 15.54
N LEU A 43 -2.41 17.90 14.26
CA LEU A 43 -2.64 16.99 13.14
C LEU A 43 -1.47 16.04 12.87
N SER A 44 -0.23 16.42 13.23
CA SER A 44 0.98 15.63 12.98
C SER A 44 0.91 14.23 13.59
N SER A 45 0.35 14.11 14.81
CA SER A 45 0.10 12.84 15.50
C SER A 45 -0.81 11.88 14.70
N LYS A 46 -1.63 12.42 13.80
CA LYS A 46 -2.56 11.68 12.93
C LYS A 46 -2.07 11.61 11.49
N VAL A 47 -0.77 11.76 11.25
CA VAL A 47 -0.17 11.78 9.91
C VAL A 47 -0.86 12.81 9.01
N MET A 48 -1.24 13.94 9.61
CA MET A 48 -1.97 15.03 8.98
C MET A 48 -3.38 14.70 8.47
N ILE A 49 -3.94 13.51 8.76
CA ILE A 49 -5.28 13.10 8.32
C ILE A 49 -6.32 13.44 9.39
N PRO A 50 -7.18 14.46 9.19
CA PRO A 50 -8.12 14.90 10.22
C PRO A 50 -9.17 13.84 10.58
N THR A 51 -9.51 13.00 9.60
CA THR A 51 -10.52 11.92 9.74
C THR A 51 -9.95 10.62 10.31
N LEU A 52 -8.64 10.55 10.59
CA LEU A 52 -8.04 9.37 11.19
C LEU A 52 -8.65 9.11 12.58
N TYR A 53 -8.72 7.83 12.93
CA TYR A 53 -9.24 7.39 14.21
C TYR A 53 -8.48 8.01 15.39
N ASP A 54 -9.20 8.23 16.48
CA ASP A 54 -8.62 8.73 17.72
C ASP A 54 -7.95 7.58 18.48
N TYR A 55 -6.83 7.85 19.14
CA TYR A 55 -6.03 6.89 19.88
C TYR A 55 -5.27 7.62 20.98
N TRP A 56 -5.25 7.09 22.21
CA TRP A 56 -4.74 7.81 23.37
C TRP A 56 -3.27 8.23 23.26
N VAL A 57 -2.43 7.47 22.56
CA VAL A 57 -1.02 7.85 22.33
C VAL A 57 -0.93 9.07 21.43
N HIS A 58 -1.84 9.25 20.47
CA HIS A 58 -1.88 10.49 19.68
C HIS A 58 -2.10 11.71 20.60
N ASP A 59 -2.96 11.60 21.61
CA ASP A 59 -3.18 12.71 22.55
C ASP A 59 -1.92 13.01 23.38
N VAL A 60 -1.19 11.97 23.77
CA VAL A 60 0.11 12.12 24.47
C VAL A 60 1.16 12.76 23.57
N ASP A 61 1.24 12.33 22.30
CA ASP A 61 2.14 12.90 21.31
C ASP A 61 1.81 14.39 21.07
N VAL A 62 0.54 14.75 20.94
CA VAL A 62 0.11 16.15 20.80
C VAL A 62 0.55 17.00 21.98
N ILE A 63 0.43 16.50 23.21
CA ILE A 63 0.87 17.24 24.41
C ILE A 63 2.38 17.40 24.40
N ARG A 64 3.12 16.32 24.12
CA ARG A 64 4.59 16.34 24.02
C ARG A 64 5.04 17.34 22.95
N ASP A 65 4.47 17.28 21.77
CA ASP A 65 4.90 18.07 20.61
C ASP A 65 4.54 19.55 20.81
N LYS A 66 3.44 19.87 21.51
CA LYS A 66 3.17 21.23 21.98
C LYS A 66 4.25 21.76 22.91
N TRP A 67 4.70 20.97 23.89
CA TRP A 67 5.77 21.39 24.79
C TRP A 67 7.11 21.57 24.07
N ILE A 68 7.43 20.67 23.13
CA ILE A 68 8.62 20.80 22.29
C ILE A 68 8.54 22.07 21.45
N TYR A 69 7.40 22.34 20.82
CA TYR A 69 7.18 23.55 20.03
C TYR A 69 7.27 24.83 20.88
N ASP A 70 6.69 24.84 22.08
CA ASP A 70 6.77 25.97 23.00
C ASP A 70 8.23 26.27 23.41
N ALA A 71 9.05 25.23 23.56
CA ALA A 71 10.47 25.36 23.88
C ALA A 71 11.34 25.70 22.65
N TYR A 72 11.03 25.12 21.50
CA TYR A 72 11.77 25.23 20.24
C TYR A 72 10.81 25.39 19.05
N PRO A 73 10.31 26.62 18.82
CA PRO A 73 9.38 26.86 17.72
C PRO A 73 10.05 26.57 16.37
N HIS A 74 9.37 25.79 15.54
CA HIS A 74 9.74 25.54 14.14
C HIS A 74 8.54 25.83 13.25
N ASN A 75 8.77 26.23 12.00
CA ASN A 75 7.68 26.53 11.06
C ASN A 75 7.65 25.45 9.98
N PRO A 76 6.77 24.42 10.07
CA PRO A 76 6.60 23.48 8.98
C PRO A 76 5.94 24.20 7.81
N TYR A 77 6.47 23.98 6.61
CA TYR A 77 6.08 24.76 5.43
C TYR A 77 4.85 24.15 4.76
N GLU A 78 4.84 22.82 4.60
CA GLU A 78 3.78 22.07 3.96
C GLU A 78 3.57 20.68 4.54
N THR A 79 2.41 20.11 4.24
CA THR A 79 2.27 18.65 4.19
C THR A 79 1.25 18.29 3.12
N VAL A 80 1.49 17.18 2.42
CA VAL A 80 0.60 16.64 1.40
C VAL A 80 0.23 15.18 1.70
N ILE A 81 -1.02 14.82 1.41
CA ILE A 81 -1.55 13.47 1.60
C ILE A 81 -2.00 12.93 0.24
N ASN A 82 -1.54 11.73 -0.09
CA ASN A 82 -1.88 11.03 -1.35
C ASN A 82 -3.28 10.39 -1.35
N THR A 83 -4.31 11.13 -0.95
CA THR A 83 -5.72 10.71 -1.11
C THR A 83 -6.28 11.20 -2.44
N ARG A 84 -7.49 10.78 -2.81
CA ARG A 84 -8.23 11.27 -3.97
C ARG A 84 -9.53 11.94 -3.54
N PRO A 85 -9.66 13.28 -3.61
CA PRO A 85 -8.68 14.26 -4.10
C PRO A 85 -7.45 14.39 -3.17
N ALA A 86 -6.29 14.79 -3.71
CA ALA A 86 -5.09 14.98 -2.89
C ALA A 86 -5.27 16.19 -1.97
N ILE A 87 -4.83 16.09 -0.72
CA ILE A 87 -4.97 17.16 0.27
C ILE A 87 -3.61 17.77 0.53
N SER A 88 -3.53 19.10 0.55
CA SER A 88 -2.34 19.84 0.90
C SER A 88 -2.63 20.90 1.96
N PHE A 89 -1.69 21.06 2.88
CA PHE A 89 -1.75 22.01 3.97
C PHE A 89 -0.64 23.05 3.83
N TYR A 90 -1.00 24.32 4.02
CA TYR A 90 -0.09 25.46 3.95
C TYR A 90 -0.14 26.23 5.27
N ASN A 91 1.01 26.67 5.73
CA ASN A 91 1.12 27.45 6.95
C ASN A 91 0.63 28.89 6.76
N ASP A 92 -0.15 29.42 7.70
CA ASP A 92 -0.62 30.80 7.70
C ASP A 92 0.48 31.85 7.92
N ASN A 93 1.63 31.44 8.48
CA ASN A 93 2.76 32.33 8.74
C ASN A 93 3.70 32.50 7.54
N ASN A 94 3.48 31.76 6.45
CA ASN A 94 4.33 31.84 5.27
C ASN A 94 4.01 33.10 4.44
N PRO A 95 5.03 33.87 4.01
CA PRO A 95 4.79 34.97 3.08
C PRO A 95 4.32 34.45 1.72
N ASP A 96 3.54 35.25 0.99
CA ASP A 96 2.92 34.86 -0.30
C ASP A 96 3.92 34.24 -1.30
N TRP A 97 5.11 34.83 -1.44
CA TRP A 97 6.12 34.33 -2.37
C TRP A 97 6.65 32.94 -1.99
N LEU A 98 6.69 32.63 -0.69
CA LEU A 98 7.12 31.32 -0.19
C LEU A 98 6.01 30.29 -0.44
N ASN A 99 4.74 30.65 -0.20
CA ASN A 99 3.60 29.79 -0.51
C ASN A 99 3.54 29.43 -2.00
N VAL A 100 3.93 30.34 -2.91
CA VAL A 100 4.04 30.01 -4.34
C VAL A 100 5.12 28.97 -4.60
N MET A 101 6.28 29.07 -3.94
CA MET A 101 7.36 28.08 -4.05
C MET A 101 6.92 26.71 -3.51
N ILE A 102 6.37 26.70 -2.30
CA ILE A 102 5.81 25.52 -1.64
C ILE A 102 4.74 24.87 -2.51
N PHE A 103 3.91 25.66 -3.19
CA PHE A 103 2.89 25.10 -4.06
C PHE A 103 3.49 24.29 -5.23
N TYR A 104 4.57 24.76 -5.85
CA TYR A 104 5.29 23.95 -6.84
C TYR A 104 5.87 22.66 -6.23
N HIS A 105 6.37 22.72 -5.00
CA HIS A 105 6.85 21.54 -4.26
C HIS A 105 5.72 20.52 -4.03
N VAL A 106 4.56 20.98 -3.56
CA VAL A 106 3.36 20.14 -3.39
C VAL A 106 2.91 19.50 -4.71
N LEU A 107 2.94 20.25 -5.81
CA LEU A 107 2.63 19.71 -7.13
C LEU A 107 3.61 18.62 -7.56
N ALA A 108 4.90 18.77 -7.24
CA ALA A 108 5.92 17.76 -7.49
C ALA A 108 5.67 16.49 -6.66
N HIS A 109 5.27 16.61 -5.39
CA HIS A 109 4.86 15.45 -4.60
C HIS A 109 3.66 14.72 -5.20
N ILE A 110 2.64 15.45 -5.66
CA ILE A 110 1.45 14.81 -6.26
C ILE A 110 1.83 14.04 -7.52
N ASP A 111 2.67 14.62 -8.38
CA ASP A 111 3.24 13.92 -9.54
C ASP A 111 4.06 12.70 -9.12
N PHE A 112 4.93 12.84 -8.11
CA PHE A 112 5.73 11.74 -7.58
C PHE A 112 4.84 10.59 -7.11
N PHE A 113 3.80 10.87 -6.33
CA PHE A 113 2.84 9.86 -5.88
C PHE A 113 2.14 9.17 -7.04
N GLN A 114 1.74 9.92 -8.07
CA GLN A 114 0.99 9.40 -9.22
C GLN A 114 1.83 8.56 -10.17
N ASN A 115 3.15 8.78 -10.21
CA ASN A 115 4.04 8.11 -11.17
C ASN A 115 5.04 7.14 -10.51
N ASN A 116 5.07 7.03 -9.18
CA ASN A 116 5.94 6.10 -8.47
C ASN A 116 5.28 4.73 -8.25
N VAL A 117 5.99 3.67 -8.64
CA VAL A 117 5.56 2.28 -8.52
C VAL A 117 5.19 1.88 -7.09
N PHE A 118 5.79 2.49 -6.07
CA PHE A 118 5.48 2.19 -4.67
C PHE A 118 4.07 2.63 -4.27
N PHE A 119 3.52 3.67 -4.90
CA PHE A 119 2.16 4.15 -4.63
C PHE A 119 1.08 3.45 -5.47
N ARG A 120 1.45 2.48 -6.31
CA ARG A 120 0.53 1.83 -7.25
C ARG A 120 -0.75 1.28 -6.63
N ARG A 121 -0.69 0.79 -5.39
CA ARG A 121 -1.87 0.27 -4.68
C ARG A 121 -2.79 1.35 -4.13
N THR A 122 -2.33 2.59 -4.06
CA THR A 122 -3.03 3.71 -3.41
C THR A 122 -3.33 4.85 -4.39
N TRP A 123 -3.05 4.68 -5.69
CA TRP A 123 -3.26 5.71 -6.72
C TRP A 123 -4.71 6.19 -6.85
N ASP A 124 -5.68 5.34 -6.58
CA ASP A 124 -7.10 5.62 -6.81
C ASP A 124 -7.92 5.66 -5.50
N ASP A 125 -7.25 5.57 -4.35
CA ASP A 125 -7.93 5.46 -3.05
C ASP A 125 -8.35 6.83 -2.50
N ASP A 126 -9.64 7.00 -2.19
CA ASP A 126 -10.12 8.02 -1.25
C ASP A 126 -9.87 7.56 0.18
N PHE A 127 -8.63 7.74 0.65
CA PHE A 127 -8.25 7.35 1.99
C PHE A 127 -8.94 8.18 3.07
N CYS A 128 -9.21 9.47 2.82
CA CYS A 128 -9.90 10.30 3.80
C CYS A 128 -11.33 9.82 4.08
N GLY A 129 -12.05 9.43 3.02
CA GLY A 129 -13.37 8.80 3.14
C GLY A 129 -13.30 7.44 3.83
N GLN A 130 -12.30 6.62 3.51
CA GLN A 130 -12.07 5.34 4.19
C GLN A 130 -11.74 5.53 5.68
N ALA A 131 -10.83 6.43 6.02
CA ALA A 131 -10.44 6.75 7.40
C ALA A 131 -11.64 7.25 8.22
N LEU A 132 -12.54 8.04 7.62
CA LEU A 132 -13.76 8.47 8.27
C LEU A 132 -14.71 7.29 8.57
N ALA A 133 -14.84 6.34 7.64
CA ALA A 133 -15.63 5.13 7.85
C ALA A 133 -15.02 4.25 8.96
N ASP A 134 -13.70 4.05 8.91
CA ASP A 134 -12.94 3.28 9.90
C ASP A 134 -13.05 3.92 11.29
N LYS A 135 -12.96 5.25 11.39
CA LYS A 135 -13.18 6.00 12.63
C LYS A 135 -14.58 5.79 13.21
N ARG A 136 -15.62 5.83 12.36
CA ARG A 136 -17.00 5.58 12.78
C ARG A 136 -17.17 4.16 13.32
N LEU A 137 -16.58 3.17 12.66
CA LEU A 137 -16.60 1.77 13.09
C LEU A 137 -15.88 1.57 14.43
N LEU A 138 -14.70 2.17 14.62
CA LEU A 138 -14.01 2.09 15.91
C LEU A 138 -14.81 2.75 17.03
N ASN A 139 -15.49 3.85 16.75
CA ASN A 139 -16.35 4.50 17.73
C ASN A 139 -17.59 3.66 18.07
N SER A 140 -18.23 3.01 17.10
CA SER A 140 -19.34 2.09 17.40
C SER A 140 -18.87 0.90 18.24
N ILE A 141 -17.71 0.32 17.93
CA ILE A 141 -17.10 -0.75 18.74
C ILE A 141 -16.85 -0.27 20.18
N ARG A 142 -16.33 0.95 20.37
CA ARG A 142 -16.13 1.54 21.70
C ARG A 142 -17.44 1.70 22.46
N GLU A 143 -18.49 2.14 21.79
CA GLU A 143 -19.82 2.31 22.38
C GLU A 143 -20.43 0.96 22.79
N GLU A 144 -20.38 -0.04 21.91
CA GLU A 144 -20.86 -1.41 22.19
C GLU A 144 -20.12 -2.06 23.36
N MET A 145 -18.81 -1.84 23.46
CA MET A 145 -17.98 -2.35 24.55
C MET A 145 -18.28 -1.67 25.90
N GLY A 146 -18.88 -0.48 25.91
CA GLY A 146 -19.27 0.25 27.11
C GLY A 146 -18.15 0.35 28.15
N ALA A 147 -18.34 -0.24 29.34
CA ALA A 147 -17.35 -0.23 30.42
C ALA A 147 -16.03 -0.94 30.06
N GLN A 148 -16.05 -1.79 29.04
CA GLN A 148 -14.91 -2.56 28.55
C GLN A 148 -14.15 -1.85 27.40
N LYS A 149 -14.53 -0.62 27.02
CA LYS A 149 -13.90 0.13 25.90
C LYS A 149 -12.38 0.23 25.97
N ARG A 150 -11.79 0.18 27.17
CA ARG A 150 -10.32 0.17 27.36
C ARG A 150 -9.62 -0.96 26.59
N TRP A 151 -10.30 -2.08 26.38
CA TRP A 151 -9.74 -3.20 25.63
C TRP A 151 -9.61 -2.88 24.14
N VAL A 152 -10.47 -2.01 23.60
CA VAL A 152 -10.34 -1.52 22.23
C VAL A 152 -9.04 -0.73 22.10
N GLU A 153 -8.75 0.15 23.05
CA GLU A 153 -7.50 0.93 23.08
C GLU A 153 -6.25 0.03 23.17
N TYR A 154 -6.28 -1.02 23.99
CA TYR A 154 -5.15 -1.95 24.09
C TYR A 154 -4.94 -2.79 22.83
N VAL A 155 -6.02 -3.17 22.14
CA VAL A 155 -5.90 -3.85 20.84
C VAL A 155 -5.35 -2.89 19.79
N ILE A 156 -5.80 -1.63 19.78
CA ILE A 156 -5.23 -0.59 18.90
C ILE A 156 -3.74 -0.44 19.19
N GLU A 157 -3.35 -0.25 20.45
CA GLU A 157 -1.97 -0.08 20.87
C GLU A 157 -1.07 -1.26 20.48
N PHE A 158 -1.52 -2.48 20.76
CA PHE A 158 -0.78 -3.68 20.35
C PHE A 158 -0.57 -3.72 18.84
N ALA A 159 -1.63 -3.47 18.07
CA ALA A 159 -1.59 -3.49 16.63
C ALA A 159 -0.69 -2.38 16.06
N ARG A 160 -0.79 -1.16 16.60
CA ARG A 160 0.10 -0.02 16.31
C ARG A 160 1.56 -0.34 16.61
N GLY A 161 1.85 -1.14 17.64
CA GLY A 161 3.21 -1.53 18.02
C GLY A 161 3.89 -2.52 17.08
N ILE A 162 3.14 -3.20 16.21
CA ILE A 162 3.66 -4.19 15.24
C ILE A 162 3.32 -3.84 13.79
N ASP A 163 2.81 -2.63 13.55
CA ASP A 163 2.27 -2.21 12.26
C ASP A 163 3.34 -1.92 11.21
N ASN A 164 4.59 -1.73 11.65
CA ASN A 164 5.76 -1.64 10.79
C ASN A 164 6.14 -2.99 10.15
N LEU A 165 5.54 -4.10 10.61
CA LEU A 165 5.76 -5.45 10.10
C LEU A 165 4.71 -5.89 9.07
N VAL A 166 3.91 -4.96 8.55
CA VAL A 166 2.93 -5.25 7.49
C VAL A 166 3.60 -5.64 6.17
N GLY A 167 2.94 -6.51 5.40
CA GLY A 167 3.51 -7.22 4.26
C GLY A 167 3.52 -6.39 2.98
N TYR A 168 3.99 -5.15 3.04
CA TYR A 168 3.89 -4.18 1.94
C TYR A 168 4.44 -4.70 0.60
N TYR A 169 5.65 -5.29 0.59
CA TYR A 169 6.22 -5.81 -0.64
C TYR A 169 5.48 -7.04 -1.18
N SER A 170 4.97 -7.91 -0.29
CA SER A 170 4.14 -9.05 -0.69
C SER A 170 2.86 -8.58 -1.38
N GLU A 171 2.26 -7.51 -0.87
CA GLU A 171 1.10 -6.89 -1.48
C GLU A 171 1.42 -6.20 -2.81
N LEU A 172 2.55 -5.50 -2.89
CA LEU A 172 3.01 -4.86 -4.13
C LEU A 172 3.31 -5.90 -5.21
N GLU A 173 3.94 -7.02 -4.83
CA GLU A 173 4.22 -8.14 -5.73
C GLU A 173 2.93 -8.72 -6.33
N GLU A 174 1.87 -8.86 -5.54
CA GLU A 174 0.57 -9.31 -6.05
C GLU A 174 -0.06 -8.31 -7.01
N ALA A 175 -0.03 -7.02 -6.68
CA ALA A 175 -0.49 -5.97 -7.61
C ALA A 175 0.31 -6.00 -8.92
N ASP A 176 1.62 -6.23 -8.82
CA ASP A 176 2.50 -6.40 -9.97
C ASP A 176 2.17 -7.65 -10.78
N ARG A 177 1.94 -8.81 -10.15
CA ARG A 177 1.51 -10.03 -10.84
C ARG A 177 0.18 -9.83 -11.55
N ALA A 178 -0.80 -9.20 -10.90
CA ALA A 178 -2.10 -8.92 -11.49
C ALA A 178 -1.99 -7.99 -12.70
N ALA A 179 -1.18 -6.93 -12.62
CA ALA A 179 -0.99 -6.02 -13.74
C ALA A 179 -0.10 -6.60 -14.86
N ARG A 180 0.90 -7.42 -14.52
CA ARG A 180 1.81 -8.07 -15.49
C ARG A 180 1.10 -9.11 -16.35
N GLN A 181 -0.07 -9.62 -15.96
CA GLN A 181 -0.91 -10.43 -16.86
C GLN A 181 -1.20 -9.73 -18.19
N ASN A 182 -1.03 -8.39 -18.28
CA ASN A 182 -1.36 -7.60 -19.45
C ASN A 182 -0.19 -6.91 -20.18
N VAL A 183 1.06 -6.89 -19.67
CA VAL A 183 2.10 -5.96 -20.22
C VAL A 183 3.42 -6.63 -20.62
N PHE A 184 3.80 -7.76 -20.04
CA PHE A 184 4.98 -8.54 -20.46
C PHE A 184 4.66 -10.01 -20.30
N GLY A 185 5.15 -10.88 -21.19
CA GLY A 185 5.02 -12.34 -21.20
C GLY A 185 5.29 -13.05 -19.87
N ALA A 186 4.45 -12.81 -18.90
CA ALA A 186 4.47 -13.44 -17.60
C ALA A 186 4.08 -14.89 -17.85
N PHE A 187 5.00 -15.79 -17.48
CA PHE A 187 4.72 -17.21 -17.38
C PHE A 187 3.35 -17.41 -16.74
N SER A 188 2.49 -18.23 -17.34
CA SER A 188 1.25 -18.58 -16.68
C SER A 188 1.53 -19.19 -15.31
N GLU A 189 0.52 -19.28 -14.44
CA GLU A 189 0.64 -20.06 -13.19
C GLU A 189 1.20 -21.46 -13.43
N LYS A 190 0.86 -22.07 -14.57
CA LYS A 190 1.30 -23.41 -14.95
C LYS A 190 2.78 -23.44 -15.28
N SER A 191 3.26 -22.49 -16.08
CA SER A 191 4.69 -22.33 -16.39
C SER A 191 5.51 -21.95 -15.17
N SER A 192 5.00 -21.03 -14.34
CA SER A 192 5.63 -20.61 -13.10
C SER A 192 5.76 -21.76 -12.10
N PHE A 193 4.71 -22.59 -11.97
CA PHE A 193 4.77 -23.79 -11.13
C PHE A 193 5.75 -24.83 -11.69
N TYR A 194 5.75 -25.04 -13.01
CA TYR A 194 6.62 -26.00 -13.67
C TYR A 194 8.10 -25.67 -13.49
N PHE A 195 8.52 -24.46 -13.89
CA PHE A 195 9.91 -24.02 -13.79
C PHE A 195 10.31 -23.64 -12.37
N GLY A 196 9.36 -23.35 -11.48
CA GLY A 196 9.62 -23.03 -10.08
C GLY A 196 9.68 -24.28 -9.19
N GLU A 197 8.54 -24.61 -8.59
CA GLU A 197 8.43 -25.62 -7.53
C GLU A 197 8.63 -27.05 -8.07
N PHE A 198 8.03 -27.37 -9.23
CA PHE A 198 8.00 -28.73 -9.75
C PHE A 198 9.39 -29.23 -10.19
N LEU A 199 10.06 -28.51 -11.11
CA LEU A 199 11.40 -28.92 -11.57
C LEU A 199 12.43 -28.87 -10.45
N ARG A 200 12.30 -27.95 -9.49
CA ARG A 200 13.13 -27.94 -8.28
C ARG A 200 12.93 -29.20 -7.45
N GLN A 201 11.69 -29.62 -7.23
CA GLN A 201 11.41 -30.87 -6.52
C GLN A 201 11.99 -32.08 -7.27
N CYS A 202 11.85 -32.14 -8.60
CA CYS A 202 12.47 -33.20 -9.41
C CYS A 202 14.00 -33.21 -9.30
N TYR A 203 14.64 -32.04 -9.24
CA TYR A 203 16.07 -31.92 -9.02
C TYR A 203 16.49 -32.40 -7.62
N ASP A 204 15.77 -31.97 -6.57
CA ASP A 204 16.03 -32.37 -5.19
C ASP A 204 15.85 -33.90 -5.00
N GLU A 205 14.88 -34.50 -5.69
CA GLU A 205 14.63 -35.95 -5.76
C GLU A 205 15.60 -36.69 -6.72
N LYS A 206 16.51 -35.98 -7.39
CA LYS A 206 17.47 -36.50 -8.38
C LYS A 206 16.84 -37.21 -9.57
N THR A 207 15.59 -36.90 -9.91
CA THR A 207 14.93 -37.39 -11.13
C THR A 207 15.33 -36.57 -12.36
N VAL A 208 15.85 -35.36 -12.15
CA VAL A 208 16.24 -34.41 -13.20
C VAL A 208 17.59 -33.78 -12.85
N GLU A 209 18.49 -33.66 -13.83
CA GLU A 209 19.77 -32.95 -13.66
C GLU A 209 19.63 -31.44 -13.93
N LEU A 210 20.52 -30.63 -13.37
CA LEU A 210 20.53 -29.17 -13.59
C LEU A 210 20.64 -28.81 -15.08
N LYS A 211 21.38 -29.59 -15.86
CA LYS A 211 21.51 -29.39 -17.31
C LYS A 211 20.15 -29.45 -18.01
N PHE A 212 19.31 -30.42 -17.62
CA PHE A 212 17.97 -30.55 -18.19
C PHE A 212 17.10 -29.32 -17.91
N TYR A 213 17.27 -28.66 -16.75
CA TYR A 213 16.53 -27.44 -16.44
C TYR A 213 16.78 -26.34 -17.49
N TYR A 214 18.04 -26.15 -17.89
CA TYR A 214 18.41 -25.19 -18.93
C TYR A 214 17.92 -25.61 -20.31
N ASP A 215 18.10 -26.89 -20.67
CA ASP A 215 17.62 -27.45 -21.94
C ASP A 215 16.09 -27.27 -22.07
N GLU A 216 15.36 -27.40 -20.95
CA GLU A 216 13.90 -27.28 -20.92
C GLU A 216 13.43 -25.82 -21.04
N ILE A 217 14.18 -24.85 -20.47
CA ILE A 217 13.95 -23.42 -20.70
C ILE A 217 14.16 -23.07 -22.18
N GLU A 218 15.24 -23.57 -22.79
CA GLU A 218 15.48 -23.35 -24.22
C GLU A 218 14.35 -23.94 -25.07
N ARG A 219 13.90 -25.16 -24.75
CA ARG A 219 12.75 -25.79 -25.40
C ARG A 219 11.51 -24.91 -25.29
N TYR A 220 11.17 -24.44 -24.09
CA TYR A 220 10.03 -23.54 -23.87
C TYR A 220 10.14 -22.25 -24.70
N ASN A 221 11.31 -21.61 -24.69
CA ASN A 221 11.56 -20.39 -25.46
C ASN A 221 11.42 -20.62 -26.98
N GLN A 222 11.81 -21.79 -27.49
CA GLN A 222 11.59 -22.15 -28.90
C GLN A 222 10.11 -22.24 -29.25
N PHE A 223 9.29 -22.89 -28.40
CA PHE A 223 7.85 -22.97 -28.60
C PHE A 223 7.19 -21.57 -28.56
N VAL A 224 7.58 -20.73 -27.60
CA VAL A 224 7.08 -19.34 -27.49
C VAL A 224 7.48 -18.52 -28.72
N LYS A 225 8.72 -18.63 -29.18
CA LYS A 225 9.21 -17.91 -30.37
C LYS A 225 8.50 -18.35 -31.65
N GLN A 226 8.16 -19.64 -31.77
CA GLN A 226 7.54 -20.20 -32.97
C GLN A 226 6.03 -19.95 -33.05
N PHE A 227 5.31 -20.02 -31.93
CA PHE A 227 3.85 -19.98 -31.91
C PHE A 227 3.25 -18.74 -31.20
N GLY A 228 4.09 -17.86 -30.66
CA GLY A 228 3.70 -16.76 -29.78
C GLY A 228 3.45 -17.21 -28.34
N GLU A 229 3.42 -16.28 -27.38
CA GLU A 229 3.39 -16.59 -25.93
C GLU A 229 2.26 -17.56 -25.52
N LYS A 230 1.00 -17.22 -25.80
CA LYS A 230 -0.15 -18.03 -25.33
C LYS A 230 -0.21 -19.41 -25.97
N ARG A 231 0.02 -19.50 -27.29
CA ARG A 231 -0.08 -20.78 -28.02
C ARG A 231 1.17 -21.62 -27.84
N GLY A 232 2.35 -21.00 -27.79
CA GLY A 232 3.62 -21.68 -27.55
C GLY A 232 3.63 -22.42 -26.23
N GLU A 233 3.12 -21.79 -25.16
CA GLU A 233 2.95 -22.46 -23.88
C GLU A 233 2.00 -23.66 -23.96
N GLU A 234 0.83 -23.50 -24.61
CA GLU A 234 -0.14 -24.60 -24.77
C GLU A 234 0.47 -25.78 -25.53
N PHE A 235 1.24 -25.51 -26.59
CA PHE A 235 1.95 -26.54 -27.36
C PHE A 235 3.06 -27.20 -26.54
N PHE A 236 3.85 -26.44 -25.79
CA PHE A 236 4.89 -26.99 -24.92
C PHE A 236 4.34 -28.02 -23.92
N PHE A 237 3.22 -27.72 -23.25
CA PHE A 237 2.59 -28.64 -22.30
C PHE A 237 1.80 -29.79 -22.94
N ARG A 238 1.52 -29.69 -24.26
CA ARG A 238 0.92 -30.77 -25.05
C ARG A 238 1.94 -31.64 -25.75
N ASP A 239 3.19 -31.20 -25.81
CA ASP A 239 4.26 -31.90 -26.49
C ASP A 239 4.48 -33.31 -25.92
N GLY A 240 4.85 -34.23 -26.81
CA GLY A 240 5.04 -35.64 -26.47
C GLY A 240 6.17 -35.84 -25.44
N VAL A 241 7.25 -35.07 -25.56
CA VAL A 241 8.41 -35.16 -24.65
C VAL A 241 8.02 -34.78 -23.23
N PHE A 242 7.25 -33.70 -23.09
CA PHE A 242 6.73 -33.25 -21.80
C PHE A 242 5.84 -34.33 -21.16
N ARG A 243 4.83 -34.78 -21.90
CA ARG A 243 3.82 -35.73 -21.39
C ARG A 243 4.41 -37.09 -21.05
N SER A 244 5.42 -37.55 -21.80
CA SER A 244 6.09 -38.82 -21.49
C SER A 244 6.95 -38.74 -20.24
N LYS A 245 7.59 -37.59 -20.01
CA LYS A 245 8.55 -37.43 -18.92
C LYS A 245 7.90 -37.05 -17.60
N PHE A 246 6.80 -36.28 -17.65
CA PHE A 246 6.09 -35.80 -16.46
C PHE A 246 4.57 -36.06 -16.56
N PRO A 247 4.13 -37.33 -16.66
CA PRO A 247 2.70 -37.66 -16.76
C PRO A 247 1.89 -37.22 -15.53
N GLU A 248 2.52 -37.20 -14.36
CA GLU A 248 1.94 -36.78 -13.08
C GLU A 248 1.77 -35.25 -12.93
N PHE A 249 2.39 -34.44 -13.79
CA PHE A 249 2.47 -32.99 -13.63
C PHE A 249 1.10 -32.34 -13.41
N ASN A 250 0.11 -32.64 -14.26
CA ASN A 250 -1.22 -32.02 -14.15
C ASN A 250 -1.91 -32.38 -12.83
N SER A 251 -1.71 -33.61 -12.33
CA SER A 251 -2.29 -34.02 -11.03
C SER A 251 -1.63 -33.29 -9.86
N ILE A 252 -0.30 -33.11 -9.93
CA ILE A 252 0.47 -32.38 -8.92
C ILE A 252 0.14 -30.89 -8.96
N PHE A 253 -0.01 -30.29 -10.15
CA PHE A 253 -0.43 -28.90 -10.33
C PHE A 253 -1.83 -28.64 -9.78
N GLU A 254 -2.80 -29.52 -10.04
CA GLU A 254 -4.14 -29.39 -9.45
C GLU A 254 -4.13 -29.55 -7.92
N LYS A 255 -3.25 -30.40 -7.38
CA LYS A 255 -3.05 -30.51 -5.93
C LYS A 255 -2.36 -29.28 -5.35
N SER A 256 -1.40 -28.67 -6.05
CA SER A 256 -0.70 -27.47 -5.57
C SER A 256 -1.64 -26.26 -5.55
N LYS A 257 -2.54 -26.13 -6.54
CA LYS A 257 -3.64 -25.16 -6.50
C LYS A 257 -4.53 -25.31 -5.27
N LYS A 258 -4.85 -26.54 -4.87
CA LYS A 258 -5.64 -26.82 -3.65
C LYS A 258 -4.84 -26.64 -2.36
N LYS A 259 -3.51 -26.76 -2.41
CA LYS A 259 -2.59 -26.64 -1.26
C LYS A 259 -2.04 -25.23 -1.06
N GLN A 260 -2.21 -24.31 -2.01
CA GLN A 260 -1.98 -22.88 -1.78
C GLN A 260 -2.96 -22.39 -0.70
N LYS A 261 -2.64 -22.70 0.56
CA LYS A 261 -3.09 -21.88 1.68
C LYS A 261 -2.61 -20.48 1.35
N ILE A 262 -3.52 -19.52 1.42
CA ILE A 262 -3.18 -18.10 1.37
C ILE A 262 -2.05 -17.90 2.37
N LYS A 263 -0.84 -17.67 1.87
CA LYS A 263 0.31 -17.41 2.73
C LYS A 263 0.03 -16.05 3.34
N THR A 264 -0.15 -16.00 4.65
CA THR A 264 -0.34 -14.73 5.35
C THR A 264 0.83 -13.82 5.02
N LYS A 265 0.51 -12.62 4.56
CA LYS A 265 1.51 -11.67 4.06
C LYS A 265 2.27 -11.00 5.20
N ASP A 266 1.66 -10.96 6.39
CA ASP A 266 2.22 -10.38 7.59
C ASP A 266 1.60 -10.94 8.88
N ILE A 267 2.19 -10.50 9.99
CA ILE A 267 1.82 -10.92 11.35
C ILE A 267 0.38 -10.51 11.68
N LEU A 268 -0.05 -9.30 11.31
CA LEU A 268 -1.41 -8.84 11.58
C LEU A 268 -2.44 -9.71 10.84
N GLN A 269 -2.21 -10.01 9.56
CA GLN A 269 -3.05 -10.94 8.80
C GLN A 269 -3.06 -12.34 9.43
N TYR A 270 -1.90 -12.84 9.85
CA TYR A 270 -1.80 -14.14 10.52
C TYR A 270 -2.62 -14.19 11.82
N LEU A 271 -2.57 -13.13 12.63
CA LEU A 271 -3.36 -13.03 13.85
C LEU A 271 -4.87 -12.99 13.54
N ILE A 272 -5.28 -12.23 12.53
CA ILE A 272 -6.69 -12.16 12.10
C ILE A 272 -7.20 -13.54 11.64
N GLU A 273 -6.40 -14.29 10.90
CA GLU A 273 -6.81 -15.57 10.29
C GLU A 273 -6.71 -16.75 11.27
N TYR A 274 -5.65 -16.83 12.07
CA TYR A 274 -5.30 -18.06 12.80
C TYR A 274 -5.40 -17.96 14.33
N SER A 275 -5.58 -16.77 14.91
CA SER A 275 -5.64 -16.64 16.37
C SER A 275 -6.90 -17.27 16.95
N GLY A 276 -6.73 -18.31 17.78
CA GLY A 276 -7.85 -18.95 18.48
C GLY A 276 -8.55 -18.07 19.52
N ILE A 277 -7.96 -16.91 19.89
CA ILE A 277 -8.60 -15.93 20.77
C ILE A 277 -9.43 -14.94 19.96
N ILE A 278 -8.86 -14.37 18.90
CA ILE A 278 -9.52 -13.37 18.04
C ILE A 278 -10.67 -14.02 17.25
N ASN A 279 -10.54 -15.29 16.88
CA ASN A 279 -11.55 -16.03 16.13
C ASN A 279 -12.76 -16.51 16.94
N LYS A 280 -12.87 -16.15 18.23
CA LYS A 280 -14.07 -16.44 19.03
C LYS A 280 -15.18 -15.46 18.67
N GLU A 281 -16.45 -15.90 18.68
CA GLU A 281 -17.60 -15.07 18.30
C GLU A 281 -17.66 -13.71 19.01
N ASN A 282 -17.38 -13.69 20.32
CA ASN A 282 -17.39 -12.46 21.13
C ASN A 282 -16.22 -11.49 20.85
N ASN A 283 -15.23 -11.89 20.05
CA ASN A 283 -14.01 -11.13 19.79
C ASN A 283 -13.89 -10.68 18.32
N ASN A 284 -14.94 -10.84 17.51
CA ASN A 284 -14.90 -10.45 16.10
C ASN A 284 -14.52 -8.97 15.90
N TRP A 285 -14.93 -8.08 16.81
CA TRP A 285 -14.54 -6.66 16.79
C TRP A 285 -13.01 -6.45 16.79
N MET A 286 -12.23 -7.37 17.37
CA MET A 286 -10.76 -7.29 17.35
C MET A 286 -10.22 -7.43 15.93
N LYS A 287 -10.88 -8.21 15.06
CA LYS A 287 -10.50 -8.35 13.65
C LYS A 287 -10.70 -7.05 12.90
N ASP A 288 -11.80 -6.35 13.16
CA ASP A 288 -12.08 -5.06 12.55
C ASP A 288 -11.00 -4.05 12.95
N VAL A 289 -10.66 -3.98 14.25
CA VAL A 289 -9.57 -3.13 14.74
C VAL A 289 -8.23 -3.45 14.07
N LEU A 290 -7.83 -4.73 14.05
CA LEU A 290 -6.57 -5.16 13.44
C LEU A 290 -6.55 -4.91 11.93
N GLY A 291 -7.70 -5.11 11.26
CA GLY A 291 -7.88 -4.87 9.84
C GLY A 291 -7.71 -3.39 9.48
N ILE A 292 -8.36 -2.50 10.23
CA ILE A 292 -8.24 -1.04 10.07
C ILE A 292 -6.79 -0.60 10.21
N ILE A 293 -6.10 -1.05 11.26
CA ILE A 293 -4.72 -0.66 11.53
C ILE A 293 -3.79 -1.20 10.45
N ARG A 294 -3.91 -2.49 10.11
CA ARG A 294 -3.13 -3.10 9.02
C ARG A 294 -3.30 -2.34 7.71
N LYS A 295 -4.55 -2.01 7.34
CA LYS A 295 -4.87 -1.29 6.10
C LYS A 295 -4.29 0.13 6.11
N THR A 296 -4.47 0.86 7.22
CA THR A 296 -3.90 2.19 7.43
C THR A 296 -2.38 2.16 7.27
N SER A 297 -1.71 1.23 7.94
CA SER A 297 -0.26 1.11 7.87
C SER A 297 0.22 0.77 6.47
N LEU A 298 -0.42 -0.20 5.81
CA LEU A 298 -0.11 -0.56 4.43
C LEU A 298 -0.24 0.61 3.45
N TYR A 299 -1.17 1.53 3.69
CA TYR A 299 -1.39 2.72 2.87
C TYR A 299 -0.23 3.72 2.97
N PHE A 300 0.34 3.92 4.16
CA PHE A 300 1.43 4.88 4.40
C PHE A 300 2.84 4.32 4.19
N GLN A 301 2.99 2.99 4.05
CA GLN A 301 4.30 2.37 3.81
C GLN A 301 5.09 2.98 2.64
N PRO A 302 4.50 3.33 1.48
CA PRO A 302 5.23 4.02 0.41
C PRO A 302 5.87 5.32 0.90
N GLN A 303 5.05 6.22 1.46
CA GLN A 303 5.48 7.54 1.94
C GLN A 303 6.60 7.47 2.98
N PHE A 304 6.54 6.50 3.91
CA PHE A 304 7.63 6.32 4.87
C PHE A 304 8.94 5.83 4.25
N ARG A 305 8.86 5.10 3.13
CA ARG A 305 10.01 4.46 2.49
C ARG A 305 10.68 5.36 1.46
N ASP A 306 9.92 6.18 0.77
CA ASP A 306 10.41 7.06 -0.28
C ASP A 306 10.48 8.53 0.13
N HIS A 307 10.25 8.85 1.41
CA HIS A 307 10.33 10.20 1.97
C HIS A 307 11.53 11.01 1.44
N ILE A 308 12.75 10.46 1.44
CA ILE A 308 13.95 11.20 1.01
C ILE A 308 13.92 11.49 -0.50
N ALA A 309 13.33 10.62 -1.31
CA ALA A 309 13.23 10.83 -2.75
C ALA A 309 12.02 11.71 -3.14
N ASN A 310 11.02 11.75 -2.26
CA ASN A 310 9.83 12.57 -2.41
C ASN A 310 10.11 14.06 -2.12
N GLU A 311 10.99 14.36 -1.15
CA GLU A 311 11.48 15.72 -0.84
C GLU A 311 12.57 16.21 -1.80
#